data_AF-A0A8C1NFU8-F1
#
_entry.id   AF-A0A8C1NFU8-F1
#
_cell.length_a   1.000
_cell.length_b   1.000
_cell.length_c   1.000
_cell.angle_alpha   90.00
_cell.angle_beta   90.00
_cell.angle_gamma   90.00
#
_symmetry.space_group_name_H-M   'P 1'
#
loop_
_entity.id
_entity.type
_entity.pdbx_description
1 polymer ?
#
loop_
_entity_poly.entity_id
_entity_poly.type
_entity_poly.pdbx_seq_one_letter_code
_entity_poly.pdbx_strand_id
1 'polypeptide(L)'
;MLCVCVHMVCVCSLLRVCVCMTVFPSGPLVKMLLYTEVTRYLDFKVIEGSFVYKGGKIHKVPCTETETHNSDLMGMFDKRRFRKFMSFVLNFEENNPRTHHDMDPHRTSMRDVFRHFDLGDDVVEVTGHALALHINDDYLEQPCLMTIQRIKLYSESLARYSLSPFLYPLFGLGELPQGFVRLSAVYGNSYLLNRRVDEILMEDGRVAAVRSEGEVFRCKQLICDPSYMPERVKKAGRVIRVICLLNHPIKNTHDANSCQIIIPQTHLNRKSDIYICLLSFAHNVAAEGKYMAVVSTMVETCNPEKEVAPGLALLEPIMEKFVSISNLMVPTDNGRRSQIFISRSYDHTPHFQTETDDILDLYHRVTGSEFIFRDPRDADADSDD
;
A
#
# COMPACT_ATOMS: atom_id res chain seq x y z
N MET A 1 -20.95 13.42 18.46
CA MET A 1 -20.56 14.58 17.63
C MET A 1 -19.16 15.05 18.04
N LEU A 2 -18.14 14.19 17.87
CA LEU A 2 -16.76 14.54 18.21
C LEU A 2 -16.20 15.44 17.09
N CYS A 3 -15.81 16.63 17.50
CA CYS A 3 -15.26 17.70 16.69
C CYS A 3 -14.19 17.17 15.73
N VAL A 4 -14.51 17.17 14.43
CA VAL A 4 -13.59 16.98 13.29
C VAL A 4 -12.67 18.20 13.21
N CYS A 5 -11.83 18.35 14.24
CA CYS A 5 -10.81 19.38 14.38
C CYS A 5 -9.43 18.70 14.40
N VAL A 6 -9.21 17.79 13.46
CA VAL A 6 -7.85 17.41 13.07
C VAL A 6 -7.52 18.31 11.89
N HIS A 7 -6.88 19.44 12.17
CA HIS A 7 -6.26 20.29 11.16
C HIS A 7 -5.27 19.42 10.37
N MET A 8 -5.70 18.94 9.20
CA MET A 8 -4.95 18.02 8.36
C MET A 8 -3.90 18.80 7.57
N VAL A 9 -2.90 19.36 8.24
CA VAL A 9 -1.76 20.07 7.62
C VAL A 9 -0.86 19.12 6.82
N CYS A 10 -1.08 17.80 6.93
CA CYS A 10 -0.11 16.80 6.50
C CYS A 10 -0.23 16.33 5.03
N VAL A 11 -1.23 16.77 4.27
CA VAL A 11 -1.59 16.08 3.02
C VAL A 11 -0.77 16.51 1.79
N CYS A 12 -0.21 17.72 1.78
CA CYS A 12 0.45 18.25 0.60
C CYS A 12 1.91 17.79 0.41
N SER A 13 2.60 17.37 1.48
CA SER A 13 3.93 16.75 1.36
C SER A 13 3.87 15.35 0.74
N LEU A 14 2.69 14.70 0.76
CA LEU A 14 2.49 13.30 0.38
C LEU A 14 2.67 13.04 -1.13
N LEU A 15 2.50 14.07 -1.96
CA LEU A 15 2.50 13.95 -3.42
C LEU A 15 3.88 13.98 -4.09
N ARG A 16 4.96 14.29 -3.35
CA ARG A 16 6.29 14.44 -3.97
C ARG A 16 6.95 13.13 -4.39
N VAL A 17 6.47 11.98 -3.90
CA VAL A 17 7.20 10.71 -4.06
C VAL A 17 6.29 9.49 -4.32
N CYS A 18 4.98 9.59 -4.07
CA CYS A 18 4.07 8.46 -4.19
C CYS A 18 3.34 8.47 -5.54
N VAL A 19 3.97 7.87 -6.56
CA VAL A 19 3.49 7.99 -7.95
C VAL A 19 2.53 6.86 -8.34
N CYS A 20 2.67 5.66 -7.74
CA CYS A 20 1.88 4.49 -8.12
C CYS A 20 1.69 3.52 -6.93
N MET A 21 0.84 3.87 -5.96
CA MET A 21 0.32 2.93 -4.96
C MET A 21 -1.11 2.54 -5.30
N THR A 22 -1.41 1.26 -5.26
CA THR A 22 -2.73 0.69 -5.53
C THR A 22 -3.50 0.43 -4.23
N VAL A 23 -4.82 0.40 -4.35
CA VAL A 23 -5.72 0.19 -3.23
C VAL A 23 -6.41 -1.16 -3.37
N PHE A 24 -6.49 -1.92 -2.28
CA PHE A 24 -7.32 -3.13 -2.23
C PHE A 24 -8.81 -2.76 -2.06
N PRO A 25 -9.71 -3.15 -2.99
CA PRO A 25 -11.16 -3.03 -2.87
C PRO A 25 -11.74 -3.43 -1.50
N SER A 26 -11.29 -4.55 -0.95
CA SER A 26 -11.78 -5.07 0.33
C SER A 26 -10.91 -4.62 1.51
N GLY A 27 -9.89 -3.78 1.25
CA GLY A 27 -8.90 -3.35 2.23
C GLY A 27 -9.43 -2.29 3.20
N PRO A 28 -8.76 -2.08 4.34
CA PRO A 28 -9.22 -1.13 5.34
C PRO A 28 -9.20 0.32 4.83
N LEU A 29 -8.31 0.68 3.90
CA LEU A 29 -8.31 2.01 3.28
C LEU A 29 -9.63 2.33 2.58
N VAL A 30 -10.15 1.43 1.74
CA VAL A 30 -11.45 1.67 1.05
C VAL A 30 -12.57 1.80 2.07
N LYS A 31 -12.56 0.99 3.13
CA LYS A 31 -13.53 1.12 4.23
C LYS A 31 -13.44 2.49 4.91
N MET A 32 -12.23 3.01 5.16
CA MET A 32 -12.05 4.37 5.69
C MET A 32 -12.54 5.44 4.70
N LEU A 33 -12.25 5.31 3.40
CA LEU A 33 -12.70 6.26 2.38
C LEU A 33 -14.24 6.28 2.25
N LEU A 34 -14.88 5.12 2.37
CA LEU A 34 -16.34 5.01 2.40
C LEU A 34 -16.91 5.63 3.69
N TYR A 35 -16.30 5.33 4.83
CA TYR A 35 -16.72 5.88 6.14
C TYR A 35 -16.67 7.40 6.18
N THR A 36 -15.66 8.03 5.56
CA THR A 36 -15.56 9.49 5.49
C THR A 36 -16.40 10.11 4.37
N GLU A 37 -17.06 9.29 3.54
CA GLU A 37 -17.81 9.69 2.35
C GLU A 37 -16.97 10.45 1.29
N VAL A 38 -15.64 10.44 1.40
CA VAL A 38 -14.75 11.12 0.45
C VAL A 38 -14.79 10.48 -0.94
N THR A 39 -15.25 9.23 -1.03
CA THR A 39 -15.48 8.53 -2.31
C THR A 39 -16.44 9.27 -3.24
N ARG A 40 -17.28 10.19 -2.72
CA ARG A 40 -18.12 11.07 -3.55
C ARG A 40 -17.32 12.00 -4.46
N TYR A 41 -16.03 12.18 -4.19
CA TYR A 41 -15.11 13.03 -4.95
C TYR A 41 -14.04 12.23 -5.70
N LEU A 42 -14.12 10.89 -5.68
CA LEU A 42 -13.06 10.02 -6.20
C LEU A 42 -13.66 8.97 -7.12
N ASP A 43 -13.17 8.92 -8.35
CA ASP A 43 -13.49 7.85 -9.28
C ASP A 43 -12.33 6.84 -9.32
N PHE A 44 -12.62 5.58 -8.99
CA PHE A 44 -11.63 4.51 -9.05
C PHE A 44 -11.79 3.66 -10.30
N LYS A 45 -10.66 3.30 -10.91
CA LYS A 45 -10.58 2.32 -11.99
C LYS A 45 -9.78 1.11 -11.52
N VAL A 46 -10.19 -0.06 -12.00
CA VAL A 46 -9.52 -1.34 -11.74
C VAL A 46 -8.23 -1.39 -12.55
N ILE A 47 -7.14 -1.81 -11.92
CA ILE A 47 -5.89 -2.13 -12.61
C ILE A 47 -6.09 -3.41 -13.43
N GLU A 48 -5.67 -3.41 -14.69
CA GLU A 48 -6.05 -4.47 -15.64
C GLU A 48 -5.31 -5.80 -15.40
N GLY A 49 -4.12 -5.78 -14.79
CA GLY A 49 -3.37 -7.01 -14.55
C GLY A 49 -2.44 -7.00 -13.34
N SER A 50 -2.24 -8.20 -12.78
CA SER A 50 -1.24 -8.50 -11.76
C SER A 50 -0.32 -9.59 -12.29
N PHE A 51 0.98 -9.36 -12.24
CA PHE A 51 1.99 -10.22 -12.82
C PHE A 51 3.16 -10.44 -11.86
N VAL A 52 3.84 -11.56 -12.04
CA VAL A 52 5.06 -11.92 -11.32
C VAL A 52 6.15 -12.30 -12.31
N TYR A 53 7.38 -11.86 -12.05
CA TYR A 53 8.55 -12.23 -12.83
C TYR A 53 9.08 -13.58 -12.32
N LYS A 54 9.22 -14.55 -13.23
CA LYS A 54 9.79 -15.86 -12.95
C LYS A 54 10.56 -16.38 -14.16
N GLY A 55 11.80 -16.82 -13.93
CA GLY A 55 12.62 -17.48 -14.95
C GLY A 55 12.86 -16.65 -16.20
N GLY A 56 13.09 -15.34 -16.07
CA GLY A 56 13.36 -14.46 -17.21
C GLY A 56 12.12 -13.84 -17.86
N LYS A 57 10.92 -14.21 -17.44
CA LYS A 57 9.65 -13.80 -18.08
C LYS A 57 8.64 -13.31 -17.05
N ILE A 58 7.73 -12.46 -17.51
CA ILE A 58 6.57 -12.00 -16.74
C ILE A 58 5.43 -13.00 -16.97
N HIS A 59 4.76 -13.40 -15.90
CA HIS A 59 3.61 -14.30 -15.93
C HIS A 59 2.43 -13.67 -15.19
N LYS A 60 1.22 -13.87 -15.68
CA LYS A 60 0.01 -13.41 -15.00
C LYS A 60 -0.18 -14.20 -13.70
N VAL A 61 -0.42 -13.50 -12.59
CA VAL A 61 -0.82 -14.13 -11.33
C VAL A 61 -2.24 -14.68 -11.53
N PRO A 62 -2.47 -15.99 -11.33
CA PRO A 62 -3.75 -16.59 -11.67
C PRO A 62 -4.85 -16.09 -10.73
N CYS A 63 -5.92 -15.57 -11.32
CA CYS A 63 -7.04 -14.96 -10.61
C CYS A 63 -8.26 -15.89 -10.47
N THR A 64 -8.31 -16.99 -11.22
CA THR A 64 -9.43 -17.94 -11.21
C THR A 64 -8.93 -19.37 -11.24
N GLU A 65 -9.80 -20.34 -10.96
CA GLU A 65 -9.45 -21.75 -11.14
C GLU A 65 -9.04 -22.06 -12.58
N THR A 66 -9.72 -21.45 -13.56
CA THR A 66 -9.42 -21.58 -14.98
C THR A 66 -8.05 -21.00 -15.32
N GLU A 67 -7.71 -19.82 -14.80
CA GLU A 67 -6.38 -19.23 -14.98
C GLU A 67 -5.29 -20.03 -14.27
N THR A 68 -5.58 -20.56 -13.08
CA THR A 68 -4.66 -21.45 -12.35
C THR A 68 -4.39 -22.71 -13.17
N HIS A 69 -5.42 -23.30 -13.77
CA HIS A 69 -5.28 -24.46 -14.64
C HIS A 69 -4.41 -24.17 -15.86
N ASN A 70 -4.53 -22.99 -16.46
CA ASN A 70 -3.79 -22.60 -17.67
C ASN A 70 -2.44 -21.93 -17.39
N SER A 71 -2.12 -21.62 -16.14
CA SER A 71 -0.90 -20.90 -15.77
C SER A 71 0.36 -21.76 -15.92
N ASP A 72 1.42 -21.19 -16.48
CA ASP A 72 2.74 -21.84 -16.56
C ASP A 72 3.60 -21.59 -15.30
N LEU A 73 3.06 -20.93 -14.28
CA LEU A 73 3.77 -20.67 -13.02
C LEU A 73 4.02 -21.93 -12.21
N MET A 74 3.18 -22.95 -12.35
CA MET A 74 3.14 -24.14 -11.50
C MET A 74 3.01 -25.41 -12.34
N GLY A 75 3.67 -26.50 -11.92
CA GLY A 75 3.47 -27.83 -12.51
C GLY A 75 2.05 -28.37 -12.25
N MET A 76 1.61 -29.39 -12.99
CA MET A 76 0.26 -29.96 -12.83
C MET A 76 -0.03 -30.45 -11.40
N PHE A 77 0.95 -31.09 -10.75
CA PHE A 77 0.80 -31.57 -9.37
C PHE A 77 0.69 -30.41 -8.38
N ASP A 78 1.51 -29.39 -8.55
CA ASP A 78 1.50 -28.17 -7.74
C ASP A 78 0.17 -27.43 -7.84
N LYS A 79 -0.43 -27.34 -9.03
CA LYS A 79 -1.77 -26.74 -9.21
C LYS A 79 -2.84 -27.41 -8.33
N ARG A 80 -2.80 -28.76 -8.21
CA ARG A 80 -3.76 -29.50 -7.36
C ARG A 80 -3.52 -29.23 -5.88
N ARG A 81 -2.25 -29.13 -5.45
CA ARG A 81 -1.89 -28.84 -4.05
C ARG A 81 -2.22 -27.39 -3.68
N PHE A 82 -1.87 -26.45 -4.56
CA PHE A 82 -2.21 -25.04 -4.43
C PHE A 82 -3.72 -24.81 -4.35
N ARG A 83 -4.53 -25.52 -5.14
CA ARG A 83 -6.00 -25.46 -5.03
C ARG A 83 -6.51 -25.90 -3.66
N LYS A 84 -5.94 -26.95 -3.07
CA LYS A 84 -6.29 -27.38 -1.70
C LYS A 84 -5.90 -26.34 -0.67
N PHE A 85 -4.72 -25.75 -0.80
CA PHE A 85 -4.25 -24.66 0.05
C PHE A 85 -5.17 -23.43 -0.03
N MET A 86 -5.52 -22.98 -1.23
CA MET A 86 -6.43 -21.84 -1.41
C MET A 86 -7.82 -22.14 -0.83
N SER A 87 -8.31 -23.37 -0.98
CA SER A 87 -9.57 -23.77 -0.35
C SER A 87 -9.50 -23.71 1.18
N PHE A 88 -8.37 -24.08 1.79
CA PHE A 88 -8.14 -23.91 3.22
C PHE A 88 -8.15 -22.42 3.61
N VAL A 89 -7.37 -21.58 2.92
CA VAL A 89 -7.28 -20.13 3.22
C VAL A 89 -8.64 -19.43 3.12
N LEU A 90 -9.42 -19.72 2.08
CA LEU A 90 -10.71 -19.07 1.87
C LEU A 90 -11.76 -19.49 2.91
N ASN A 91 -11.71 -20.74 3.37
CA ASN A 91 -12.60 -21.27 4.41
C ASN A 91 -12.10 -20.99 5.83
N PHE A 92 -10.91 -20.42 6.00
CA PHE A 92 -10.34 -20.12 7.30
C PHE A 92 -11.15 -19.02 8.01
N GLU A 93 -11.51 -19.28 9.27
CA GLU A 93 -12.21 -18.38 10.17
C GLU A 93 -11.46 -18.34 11.51
N GLU A 94 -10.93 -17.17 11.88
CA GLU A 94 -10.11 -16.99 13.08
C GLU A 94 -10.82 -17.46 14.36
N ASN A 95 -12.12 -17.15 14.48
CA ASN A 95 -12.94 -17.50 15.64
C ASN A 95 -13.52 -18.93 15.60
N ASN A 96 -13.21 -19.74 14.59
CA ASN A 96 -13.77 -21.08 14.41
C ASN A 96 -12.67 -22.13 14.25
N PRO A 97 -12.27 -22.80 15.36
CA PRO A 97 -11.18 -23.79 15.36
C PRO A 97 -11.36 -24.96 14.39
N ARG A 98 -12.59 -25.27 13.99
CA ARG A 98 -12.87 -26.36 13.03
C ARG A 98 -12.28 -26.09 11.64
N THR A 99 -12.04 -24.83 11.31
CA THR A 99 -11.48 -24.41 10.02
C THR A 99 -9.95 -24.46 10.00
N HIS A 100 -9.29 -24.67 11.15
CA HIS A 100 -7.84 -24.51 11.28
C HIS A 100 -7.04 -25.75 10.87
N HIS A 101 -7.70 -26.88 10.58
CA HIS A 101 -7.03 -28.13 10.17
C HIS A 101 -5.93 -28.57 11.16
N ASP A 102 -6.26 -28.56 12.46
CA ASP A 102 -5.34 -28.88 13.57
C ASP A 102 -4.12 -27.96 13.72
N MET A 103 -4.10 -26.80 13.04
CA MET A 103 -3.07 -25.77 13.19
C MET A 103 -3.48 -24.69 14.20
N ASP A 104 -2.52 -24.12 14.92
CA ASP A 104 -2.74 -22.93 15.75
C ASP A 104 -2.35 -21.68 14.94
N PRO A 105 -3.29 -20.81 14.55
CA PRO A 105 -2.99 -19.67 13.69
C PRO A 105 -2.05 -18.62 14.32
N HIS A 106 -1.95 -18.59 15.65
CA HIS A 106 -1.10 -17.66 16.38
C HIS A 106 0.29 -18.23 16.69
N ARG A 107 0.53 -19.52 16.41
CA ARG A 107 1.81 -20.20 16.74
C ARG A 107 2.43 -20.94 15.57
N THR A 108 1.62 -21.58 14.72
CA THR A 108 2.12 -22.32 13.56
C THR A 108 2.74 -21.36 12.56
N SER A 109 3.99 -21.64 12.17
CA SER A 109 4.71 -20.84 11.17
C SER A 109 4.06 -20.97 9.79
N MET A 110 4.14 -19.93 8.96
CA MET A 110 3.64 -20.05 7.58
C MET A 110 4.40 -21.12 6.78
N ARG A 111 5.68 -21.33 7.07
CA ARG A 111 6.47 -22.42 6.49
C ARG A 111 5.85 -23.78 6.77
N ASP A 112 5.41 -24.03 8.00
CA ASP A 112 4.81 -25.31 8.36
C ASP A 112 3.42 -25.49 7.72
N VAL A 113 2.66 -24.41 7.52
CA VAL A 113 1.44 -24.45 6.72
C VAL A 113 1.75 -24.87 5.28
N PHE A 114 2.74 -24.25 4.63
CA PHE A 114 3.11 -24.61 3.25
C PHE A 114 3.61 -26.06 3.14
N ARG A 115 4.40 -26.53 4.12
CA ARG A 115 4.84 -27.93 4.20
C ARG A 115 3.67 -28.90 4.37
N HIS A 116 2.66 -28.54 5.18
CA HIS A 116 1.47 -29.38 5.35
C HIS A 116 0.72 -29.62 4.03
N PHE A 117 0.66 -28.61 3.15
CA PHE A 117 0.06 -28.73 1.82
C PHE A 117 1.03 -29.25 0.75
N ASP A 118 2.28 -29.55 1.12
CA ASP A 118 3.35 -30.02 0.23
C ASP A 118 3.55 -29.07 -0.96
N LEU A 119 3.55 -27.75 -0.71
CA LEU A 119 3.79 -26.74 -1.75
C LEU A 119 5.30 -26.62 -2.02
N GLY A 120 5.69 -26.67 -3.30
CA GLY A 120 7.08 -26.44 -3.71
C GLY A 120 7.51 -24.98 -3.54
N ASP A 121 8.83 -24.74 -3.48
CA ASP A 121 9.43 -23.43 -3.19
C ASP A 121 8.95 -22.34 -4.17
N ASP A 122 8.85 -22.67 -5.45
CA ASP A 122 8.30 -21.77 -6.48
C ASP A 122 6.86 -21.32 -6.20
N VAL A 123 6.02 -22.21 -5.65
CA VAL A 123 4.63 -21.92 -5.30
C VAL A 123 4.58 -21.07 -4.04
N VAL A 124 5.43 -21.38 -3.06
CA VAL A 124 5.59 -20.62 -1.83
C VAL A 124 5.98 -19.18 -2.14
N GLU A 125 6.96 -18.98 -3.01
CA GLU A 125 7.43 -17.67 -3.43
C GLU A 125 6.30 -16.85 -4.11
N VAL A 126 5.63 -17.42 -5.12
CA VAL A 126 4.51 -16.75 -5.78
C VAL A 126 3.39 -16.44 -4.78
N THR A 127 3.10 -17.35 -3.85
CA THR A 127 2.05 -17.15 -2.85
C THR A 127 2.41 -16.04 -1.86
N GLY A 128 3.64 -16.03 -1.34
CA GLY A 128 4.11 -15.02 -0.39
C GLY A 128 4.25 -13.64 -1.03
N HIS A 129 4.89 -13.56 -2.19
CA HIS A 129 5.26 -12.29 -2.80
C HIS A 129 4.18 -11.73 -3.73
N ALA A 130 3.44 -12.56 -4.46
CA ALA A 130 2.45 -12.07 -5.43
C ALA A 130 0.99 -12.10 -4.94
N LEU A 131 0.63 -13.02 -4.02
CA LEU A 131 -0.72 -13.02 -3.41
C LEU A 131 -0.72 -12.32 -2.04
N ALA A 132 0.17 -12.74 -1.12
CA ALA A 132 0.25 -12.11 0.20
C ALA A 132 1.00 -10.78 0.19
N LEU A 133 1.74 -10.46 -0.87
CA LEU A 133 2.51 -9.22 -1.03
C LEU A 133 3.46 -8.95 0.15
N HIS A 134 4.12 -10.00 0.62
CA HIS A 134 5.24 -9.84 1.55
C HIS A 134 6.45 -9.27 0.81
N ILE A 135 7.22 -8.44 1.49
CA ILE A 135 8.40 -7.76 0.92
C ILE A 135 9.67 -8.61 0.98
N ASN A 136 9.66 -9.64 1.83
CA ASN A 136 10.74 -10.59 2.07
C ASN A 136 10.21 -11.89 2.67
N ASP A 137 11.09 -12.87 2.86
CA ASP A 137 10.76 -14.21 3.37
C ASP A 137 10.65 -14.32 4.90
N ASP A 138 10.75 -13.21 5.65
CA ASP A 138 10.67 -13.24 7.11
C ASP A 138 9.31 -13.79 7.60
N TYR A 139 8.26 -13.64 6.79
CA TYR A 139 6.92 -14.16 7.07
C TYR A 139 6.85 -15.68 7.18
N LEU A 140 7.82 -16.41 6.61
CA LEU A 140 7.85 -17.88 6.65
C LEU A 140 8.00 -18.40 8.08
N GLU A 141 8.75 -17.68 8.93
CA GLU A 141 8.98 -18.03 10.33
C GLU A 141 7.97 -17.38 11.29
N GLN A 142 7.07 -16.53 10.78
CA GLN A 142 6.05 -15.86 11.58
C GLN A 142 4.75 -16.68 11.65
N PRO A 143 3.89 -16.42 12.66
CA PRO A 143 2.56 -17.02 12.73
C PRO A 143 1.75 -16.84 11.44
N CYS A 144 1.07 -17.90 11.01
CA CYS A 144 0.42 -17.94 9.70
C CYS A 144 -0.80 -17.02 9.55
N LEU A 145 -1.41 -16.58 10.65
CA LEU A 145 -2.64 -15.77 10.63
C LEU A 145 -2.55 -14.55 9.70
N MET A 146 -1.50 -13.74 9.84
CA MET A 146 -1.34 -12.53 9.04
C MET A 146 -1.22 -12.83 7.55
N THR A 147 -0.48 -13.89 7.19
CA THR A 147 -0.33 -14.30 5.80
C THR A 147 -1.64 -14.83 5.23
N ILE A 148 -2.39 -15.65 5.99
CA ILE A 148 -3.71 -16.15 5.60
C ILE A 148 -4.67 -14.98 5.36
N GLN A 149 -4.72 -13.99 6.26
CA GLN A 149 -5.56 -12.79 6.12
C GLN A 149 -5.19 -11.97 4.88
N ARG A 150 -3.90 -11.80 4.57
CA ARG A 150 -3.44 -11.09 3.35
C ARG A 150 -3.84 -11.82 2.06
N ILE A 151 -3.69 -13.14 2.00
CA ILE A 151 -4.11 -13.94 0.84
C ILE A 151 -5.63 -13.89 0.67
N LYS A 152 -6.38 -13.93 1.78
CA LYS A 152 -7.84 -13.82 1.76
C LYS A 152 -8.28 -12.45 1.26
N LEU A 153 -7.66 -11.37 1.75
CA LEU A 153 -7.90 -10.01 1.28
C LEU A 153 -7.64 -9.84 -0.22
N TYR A 154 -6.55 -10.41 -0.73
CA TYR A 154 -6.25 -10.44 -2.17
C TYR A 154 -7.38 -11.13 -2.94
N SER A 155 -7.77 -12.33 -2.50
CA SER A 155 -8.79 -13.15 -3.17
C SER A 155 -10.18 -12.48 -3.15
N GLU A 156 -10.58 -11.91 -2.02
CA GLU A 156 -11.85 -11.18 -1.89
C GLU A 156 -11.87 -9.92 -2.75
N SER A 157 -10.75 -9.19 -2.80
CA SER A 157 -10.61 -7.99 -3.62
C SER A 157 -10.71 -8.32 -5.11
N LEU A 158 -10.08 -9.41 -5.53
CA LEU A 158 -10.12 -9.90 -6.89
C LEU A 158 -11.51 -10.36 -7.31
N ALA A 159 -12.25 -11.04 -6.43
CA ALA A 159 -13.61 -11.49 -6.69
C ALA A 159 -14.59 -10.34 -7.01
N ARG A 160 -14.29 -9.09 -6.58
CA ARG A 160 -15.13 -7.92 -6.87
C ARG A 160 -15.00 -7.41 -8.30
N TYR A 161 -13.81 -7.48 -8.90
CA TYR A 161 -13.51 -6.81 -10.18
C TYR A 161 -12.92 -7.72 -11.26
N SER A 162 -12.65 -8.99 -10.97
CA SER A 162 -12.22 -10.08 -11.87
C SER A 162 -10.89 -9.91 -12.64
N LEU A 163 -10.37 -8.70 -12.81
CA LEU A 163 -9.13 -8.42 -13.53
C LEU A 163 -7.90 -8.51 -12.63
N SER A 164 -7.90 -7.72 -11.56
CA SER A 164 -6.88 -7.71 -10.51
C SER A 164 -7.51 -7.27 -9.18
N PRO A 165 -6.83 -7.46 -8.03
CA PRO A 165 -7.32 -7.01 -6.73
C PRO A 165 -6.99 -5.54 -6.45
N PHE A 166 -6.70 -4.73 -7.47
CA PHE A 166 -6.16 -3.40 -7.30
C PHE A 166 -7.03 -2.33 -7.95
N LEU A 167 -7.24 -1.23 -7.22
CA LEU A 167 -7.86 -0.01 -7.69
C LEU A 167 -6.85 1.13 -7.73
N TYR A 168 -7.09 2.07 -8.63
CA TYR A 168 -6.33 3.31 -8.71
C TYR A 168 -7.27 4.47 -9.09
N PRO A 169 -7.15 5.64 -8.43
CA PRO A 169 -8.00 6.79 -8.75
C PRO A 169 -7.68 7.33 -10.15
N LEU A 170 -8.73 7.68 -10.89
CA LEU A 170 -8.59 8.48 -12.10
C LEU A 170 -7.93 9.81 -11.75
N PHE A 171 -7.09 10.32 -12.65
CA PHE A 171 -6.23 11.49 -12.45
C PHE A 171 -5.12 11.32 -11.39
N GLY A 172 -5.04 10.15 -10.74
CA GLY A 172 -3.94 9.76 -9.87
C GLY A 172 -4.15 10.07 -8.39
N LEU A 173 -3.14 9.68 -7.59
CA LEU A 173 -3.22 9.77 -6.13
C LEU A 173 -3.36 11.21 -5.60
N GLY A 174 -3.14 12.22 -6.43
CA GLY A 174 -3.39 13.63 -6.09
C GLY A 174 -4.85 13.94 -5.79
N GLU A 175 -5.79 13.13 -6.28
CA GLU A 175 -7.21 13.31 -5.99
C GLU A 175 -7.56 12.95 -4.55
N LEU A 176 -6.86 11.99 -3.93
CA LEU A 176 -7.09 11.60 -2.53
C LEU A 176 -6.92 12.80 -1.58
N PRO A 177 -5.77 13.53 -1.57
CA PRO A 177 -5.63 14.76 -0.81
C PRO A 177 -6.72 15.79 -1.09
N GLN A 178 -7.02 16.02 -2.36
CA GLN A 178 -7.98 17.05 -2.78
C GLN A 178 -9.38 16.73 -2.28
N GLY A 179 -9.80 15.47 -2.36
CA GLY A 179 -11.06 14.99 -1.81
C GLY A 179 -11.16 15.25 -0.30
N PHE A 180 -10.09 14.96 0.46
CA PHE A 180 -10.07 15.23 1.89
C PHE A 180 -10.04 16.72 2.24
N VAL A 181 -9.33 17.54 1.48
CA VAL A 181 -9.36 19.01 1.61
C VAL A 181 -10.79 19.53 1.44
N ARG A 182 -11.48 19.06 0.39
CA ARG A 182 -12.88 19.42 0.13
C ARG A 182 -13.80 18.96 1.26
N LEU A 183 -13.67 17.70 1.71
CA LEU A 183 -14.46 17.16 2.81
C LEU A 183 -14.28 18.01 4.08
N SER A 184 -13.03 18.32 4.44
CA SER A 184 -12.75 19.11 5.63
C SER A 184 -13.26 20.55 5.53
N ALA A 185 -13.28 21.13 4.33
CA ALA A 185 -13.92 22.43 4.08
C ALA A 185 -15.45 22.41 4.27
N VAL A 186 -16.12 21.30 3.95
CA VAL A 186 -17.56 21.12 4.24
C VAL A 186 -17.83 21.17 5.75
N TYR A 187 -16.87 20.70 6.57
CA TYR A 187 -16.92 20.82 8.03
C TYR A 187 -16.44 22.18 8.56
N GLY A 188 -16.24 23.18 7.70
CA GLY A 188 -15.91 24.56 8.09
C GLY A 188 -14.42 24.83 8.31
N ASN A 189 -13.53 23.91 7.91
CA ASN A 189 -12.09 24.13 8.00
C ASN A 189 -11.54 24.85 6.75
N SER A 190 -10.36 25.46 6.89
CA SER A 190 -9.62 26.08 5.78
C SER A 190 -8.23 25.49 5.65
N TYR A 191 -7.75 25.32 4.42
CA TYR A 191 -6.41 24.82 4.13
C TYR A 191 -5.54 25.94 3.59
N LEU A 192 -4.32 26.05 4.14
CA LEU A 192 -3.34 27.05 3.73
C LEU A 192 -2.22 26.35 2.96
N LEU A 193 -2.11 26.65 1.67
CA LEU A 193 -1.03 26.17 0.79
C LEU A 193 0.01 27.26 0.58
N ASN A 194 1.22 26.86 0.15
CA ASN A 194 2.35 27.77 -0.05
C ASN A 194 2.66 28.63 1.20
N ARG A 195 2.40 28.07 2.38
CA ARG A 195 2.55 28.76 3.65
C ARG A 195 3.63 28.08 4.47
N ARG A 196 4.67 28.85 4.83
CA ARG A 196 5.84 28.30 5.53
C ARG A 196 5.57 28.21 7.03
N VAL A 197 5.92 27.07 7.63
CA VAL A 197 6.01 26.94 9.09
C VAL A 197 7.36 27.47 9.54
N ASP A 198 7.35 28.50 10.38
CA ASP A 198 8.57 29.14 10.88
C ASP A 198 9.06 28.46 12.16
N GLU A 199 8.15 28.16 13.08
CA GLU A 199 8.48 27.58 14.39
C GLU A 199 7.30 26.80 14.97
N ILE A 200 7.58 25.69 15.65
CA ILE A 200 6.60 24.93 16.43
C ILE A 200 6.86 25.20 17.90
N LEU A 201 5.91 25.86 18.56
CA LEU A 201 6.03 26.36 19.92
C LEU A 201 5.64 25.28 20.92
N MET A 202 6.51 25.06 21.90
CA MET A 202 6.37 24.06 22.95
C MET A 202 6.21 24.72 24.32
N GLU A 203 5.25 24.28 25.11
CA GLU A 203 5.03 24.68 26.51
C GLU A 203 5.01 23.42 27.38
N ASP A 204 5.81 23.39 28.46
CA ASP A 204 5.93 22.24 29.37
C ASP A 204 6.20 20.90 28.67
N GLY A 205 6.96 20.94 27.57
CA GLY A 205 7.29 19.76 26.77
C GLY A 205 6.16 19.24 25.88
N ARG A 206 5.05 19.97 25.75
CA ARG A 206 3.91 19.71 24.84
C ARG A 206 3.80 20.78 23.77
N VAL A 207 3.22 20.45 22.62
CA VAL A 207 2.91 21.46 21.60
C VAL A 207 1.83 22.40 22.09
N ALA A 208 2.02 23.70 21.84
CA ALA A 208 1.07 24.76 22.19
C ALA A 208 0.59 25.56 20.97
N ALA A 209 1.47 25.76 19.98
CA ALA A 209 1.13 26.51 18.77
C ALA A 209 2.11 26.27 17.61
N VAL A 210 1.70 26.70 16.42
CA VAL A 210 2.54 26.78 15.22
C VAL A 210 2.62 28.24 14.79
N ARG A 211 3.84 28.76 14.60
CA ARG A 211 4.09 30.09 14.06
C ARG A 211 4.35 30.01 12.55
N SER A 212 3.70 30.87 11.79
CA SER A 212 3.84 30.92 10.35
C SER A 212 3.57 32.34 9.84
N GLU A 213 4.56 32.94 9.18
CA GLU A 213 4.48 34.26 8.53
C GLU A 213 4.03 35.36 9.50
N GLY A 214 4.52 35.31 10.74
CA GLY A 214 4.19 36.26 11.80
C GLY A 214 2.88 35.99 12.56
N GLU A 215 2.05 35.05 12.09
CA GLU A 215 0.84 34.60 12.79
C GLU A 215 1.10 33.38 13.67
N VAL A 216 0.31 33.21 14.74
CA VAL A 216 0.43 32.10 15.69
C VAL A 216 -0.90 31.35 15.78
N PHE A 217 -0.86 30.07 15.39
CA PHE A 217 -1.99 29.15 15.41
C PHE A 217 -1.90 28.23 16.63
N ARG A 218 -2.75 28.43 17.63
CA ARG A 218 -2.75 27.60 18.85
C ARG A 218 -3.39 26.23 18.59
N CYS A 219 -2.78 25.19 19.13
CA CYS A 219 -3.28 23.82 19.02
C CYS A 219 -2.94 23.01 20.28
N LYS A 220 -3.74 21.97 20.56
CA LYS A 220 -3.48 21.02 21.66
C LYS A 220 -2.65 19.82 21.20
N GLN A 221 -2.75 19.50 19.91
CA GLN A 221 -2.15 18.37 19.25
C GLN A 221 -1.70 18.82 17.86
N LEU A 222 -0.58 18.27 17.39
CA LEU A 222 -0.05 18.53 16.07
C LEU A 222 0.18 17.19 15.35
N ILE A 223 -0.33 17.08 14.13
CA ILE A 223 -0.04 15.95 13.23
C ILE A 223 0.80 16.49 12.08
N CYS A 224 1.93 15.86 11.78
CA CYS A 224 2.81 16.29 10.71
C CYS A 224 3.60 15.12 10.09
N ASP A 225 4.17 15.35 8.91
CA ASP A 225 5.10 14.41 8.30
C ASP A 225 6.54 14.64 8.84
N PRO A 226 7.47 13.69 8.61
CA PRO A 226 8.85 13.78 9.09
C PRO A 226 9.60 15.08 8.76
N SER A 227 9.26 15.77 7.66
CA SER A 227 9.97 16.97 7.23
C SER A 227 9.79 18.19 8.15
N TYR A 228 8.69 18.23 8.91
CA TYR A 228 8.42 19.32 9.86
C TYR A 228 9.14 19.15 11.21
N MET A 229 9.62 17.94 11.52
CA MET A 229 10.20 17.57 12.82
C MET A 229 11.45 16.68 12.63
N PRO A 230 12.49 17.15 11.91
CA PRO A 230 13.67 16.34 11.57
C PRO A 230 14.43 15.80 12.78
N GLU A 231 14.37 16.49 13.93
CA GLU A 231 15.01 16.11 15.19
C GLU A 231 14.27 15.00 15.96
N ARG A 232 13.02 14.70 15.58
CA ARG A 232 12.18 13.65 16.22
C ARG A 232 12.01 12.41 15.36
N VAL A 233 12.73 12.32 14.25
CA VAL A 233 12.67 11.19 13.33
C VAL A 233 14.03 10.55 13.16
N LYS A 234 14.04 9.24 12.85
CA LYS A 234 15.24 8.49 12.51
C LYS A 234 15.10 7.88 11.13
N LYS A 235 16.23 7.72 10.45
CA LYS A 235 16.29 7.06 9.15
C LYS A 235 16.14 5.55 9.31
N ALA A 236 15.13 4.96 8.69
CA ALA A 236 14.86 3.53 8.64
C ALA A 236 15.41 2.86 7.38
N GLY A 237 15.64 3.62 6.30
CA GLY A 237 16.11 3.07 5.04
C GLY A 237 16.20 4.09 3.92
N ARG A 238 16.35 3.60 2.69
CA ARG A 238 16.30 4.39 1.46
C ARG A 238 15.51 3.62 0.41
N VAL A 239 14.74 4.33 -0.39
CA VAL A 239 13.97 3.79 -1.52
C VAL A 239 14.42 4.50 -2.78
N ILE A 240 14.68 3.72 -3.83
CA ILE A 240 14.81 4.23 -5.19
C ILE A 240 13.47 4.09 -5.89
N ARG A 241 13.07 5.14 -6.62
CA ARG A 241 11.95 5.14 -7.56
C ARG A 241 12.45 5.66 -8.90
N VAL A 242 12.19 4.92 -9.98
CA VAL A 242 12.49 5.35 -11.34
C VAL A 242 11.19 5.43 -12.11
N ILE A 243 10.81 6.65 -12.48
CA ILE A 243 9.63 6.92 -13.32
C ILE A 243 10.09 6.87 -14.77
N CYS A 244 9.42 6.04 -15.57
CA CYS A 244 9.72 5.81 -16.98
C CYS A 244 8.49 6.20 -17.81
N LEU A 245 8.69 7.07 -18.80
CA LEU A 245 7.68 7.37 -19.80
C LEU A 245 7.83 6.42 -20.99
N LEU A 246 6.73 5.77 -21.39
CA LEU A 246 6.71 4.82 -22.49
C LEU A 246 5.64 5.24 -23.52
N ASN A 247 5.84 4.82 -24.77
CA ASN A 247 4.89 4.94 -25.87
C ASN A 247 4.31 3.57 -26.30
N HIS A 248 4.46 2.55 -25.47
CA HIS A 248 3.98 1.20 -25.70
C HIS A 248 3.59 0.55 -24.36
N PRO A 249 2.68 -0.44 -24.37
CA PRO A 249 2.44 -1.28 -23.20
C PRO A 249 3.67 -2.14 -22.88
N ILE A 250 3.76 -2.67 -21.67
CA ILE A 250 4.84 -3.59 -21.28
C ILE A 250 4.66 -4.92 -22.03
N LYS A 251 5.75 -5.46 -22.58
CA LYS A 251 5.72 -6.76 -23.29
C LYS A 251 5.24 -7.88 -22.37
N ASN A 252 4.52 -8.85 -22.92
CA ASN A 252 3.96 -10.01 -22.20
C ASN A 252 2.92 -9.64 -21.13
N THR A 253 2.25 -8.49 -21.27
CA THR A 253 1.13 -8.10 -20.39
C THR A 253 -0.23 -8.11 -21.08
N HIS A 254 -0.33 -8.71 -22.28
CA HIS A 254 -1.54 -8.69 -23.12
C HIS A 254 -2.03 -7.26 -23.44
N ASP A 255 -1.08 -6.36 -23.72
CA ASP A 255 -1.33 -4.94 -24.03
C ASP A 255 -2.13 -4.21 -22.93
N ALA A 256 -1.92 -4.58 -21.68
CA ALA A 256 -2.59 -3.96 -20.54
C ALA A 256 -2.26 -2.45 -20.44
N ASN A 257 -3.29 -1.64 -20.25
CA ASN A 257 -3.18 -0.20 -19.99
C ASN A 257 -2.72 0.11 -18.57
N SER A 258 -2.82 -0.87 -17.67
CA SER A 258 -2.31 -0.77 -16.32
C SER A 258 -2.00 -2.12 -15.74
N CYS A 259 -0.92 -2.22 -14.99
CA CYS A 259 -0.59 -3.47 -14.32
C CYS A 259 0.36 -3.27 -13.15
N GLN A 260 0.40 -4.27 -12.29
CA GLN A 260 1.42 -4.43 -11.26
C GLN A 260 2.28 -5.64 -11.61
N ILE A 261 3.60 -5.48 -11.57
CA ILE A 261 4.57 -6.55 -11.78
C ILE A 261 5.46 -6.61 -10.54
N ILE A 262 5.63 -7.82 -10.02
CA ILE A 262 6.46 -8.09 -8.84
C ILE A 262 7.65 -8.93 -9.30
N ILE A 263 8.86 -8.52 -8.93
CA ILE A 263 10.08 -9.29 -9.11
C ILE A 263 10.55 -9.74 -7.72
N PRO A 264 10.26 -11.00 -7.34
CA PRO A 264 10.72 -11.58 -6.09
C PRO A 264 12.24 -11.46 -5.93
N GLN A 265 12.69 -11.15 -4.72
CA GLN A 265 14.09 -10.92 -4.40
C GLN A 265 15.01 -12.12 -4.68
N THR A 266 14.50 -13.33 -4.52
CA THR A 266 15.17 -14.62 -4.74
C THR A 266 15.73 -14.74 -6.17
N HIS A 267 14.99 -14.25 -7.16
CA HIS A 267 15.43 -14.25 -8.56
C HIS A 267 16.59 -13.29 -8.86
N LEU A 268 16.81 -12.30 -7.99
CA LEU A 268 17.83 -11.26 -8.16
C LEU A 268 18.93 -11.30 -7.10
N ASN A 269 18.92 -12.30 -6.21
CA ASN A 269 19.81 -12.40 -5.05
C ASN A 269 19.80 -11.11 -4.21
N ARG A 270 18.61 -10.59 -3.95
CA ARG A 270 18.32 -9.40 -3.13
C ARG A 270 17.67 -9.79 -1.80
N LYS A 271 17.49 -8.82 -0.91
CA LYS A 271 16.71 -8.95 0.33
C LYS A 271 15.32 -8.29 0.25
N SER A 272 15.08 -7.52 -0.80
CA SER A 272 13.81 -6.83 -1.03
C SER A 272 13.42 -6.92 -2.50
N ASP A 273 12.13 -7.10 -2.72
CA ASP A 273 11.53 -7.23 -4.04
C ASP A 273 11.67 -5.93 -4.84
N ILE A 274 11.52 -6.06 -6.16
CA ILE A 274 11.35 -4.92 -7.06
C ILE A 274 9.92 -4.89 -7.56
N TYR A 275 9.29 -3.73 -7.44
CA TYR A 275 7.93 -3.51 -7.91
C TYR A 275 7.93 -2.64 -9.15
N ILE A 276 7.04 -2.96 -10.09
CA ILE A 276 6.75 -2.12 -11.25
C ILE A 276 5.25 -1.88 -11.27
N CYS A 277 4.83 -0.63 -11.31
CA CYS A 277 3.45 -0.28 -11.56
C CYS A 277 3.35 0.54 -12.86
N LEU A 278 2.55 0.04 -13.80
CA LEU A 278 2.22 0.68 -15.06
C LEU A 278 0.85 1.33 -14.94
N LEU A 279 0.78 2.61 -15.32
CA LEU A 279 -0.45 3.35 -15.56
C LEU A 279 -0.37 4.01 -16.94
N SER A 280 -1.49 4.48 -17.46
CA SER A 280 -1.54 5.09 -18.78
C SER A 280 -2.62 6.17 -18.87
N PHE A 281 -2.82 6.68 -20.09
CA PHE A 281 -3.96 7.50 -20.47
C PHE A 281 -5.32 6.95 -20.01
N ALA A 282 -5.47 5.62 -19.86
CA ALA A 282 -6.72 5.01 -19.39
C ALA A 282 -7.09 5.41 -17.94
N HIS A 283 -6.13 5.93 -17.17
CA HIS A 283 -6.31 6.46 -15.81
C HIS A 283 -6.22 7.99 -15.77
N ASN A 284 -6.15 8.66 -16.93
CA ASN A 284 -5.97 10.11 -17.06
C ASN A 284 -4.69 10.66 -16.39
N VAL A 285 -3.65 9.82 -16.24
CA VAL A 285 -2.35 10.23 -15.68
C VAL A 285 -1.29 10.53 -16.75
N ALA A 286 -1.59 10.21 -18.01
CA ALA A 286 -0.71 10.44 -19.14
C ALA A 286 -1.52 10.85 -20.39
N ALA A 287 -0.88 11.49 -21.36
CA ALA A 287 -1.50 11.81 -22.64
C ALA A 287 -1.88 10.53 -23.42
N GLU A 288 -2.82 10.64 -24.36
CA GLU A 288 -3.30 9.52 -25.16
C GLU A 288 -2.14 8.72 -25.82
N GLY A 289 -2.20 7.39 -25.70
CA GLY A 289 -1.15 6.48 -26.19
C GLY A 289 0.16 6.51 -25.39
N LYS A 290 0.22 7.22 -24.26
CA LYS A 290 1.38 7.25 -23.36
C LYS A 290 1.14 6.46 -22.08
N TYR A 291 2.24 5.91 -21.57
CA TYR A 291 2.27 5.11 -20.37
C TYR A 291 3.32 5.66 -19.40
N MET A 292 3.06 5.51 -18.13
CA MET A 292 3.95 5.84 -17.03
C MET A 292 4.18 4.57 -16.22
N ALA A 293 5.42 4.07 -16.24
CA ALA A 293 5.85 2.94 -15.43
C ALA A 293 6.73 3.44 -14.29
N VAL A 294 6.51 2.94 -13.08
CA VAL A 294 7.33 3.28 -11.91
C VAL A 294 7.97 2.02 -11.38
N VAL A 295 9.31 1.98 -11.36
CA VAL A 295 10.10 0.90 -10.76
C VAL A 295 10.56 1.33 -9.37
N SER A 296 10.26 0.54 -8.33
CA SER A 296 10.64 0.84 -6.94
C SER A 296 11.23 -0.35 -6.20
N THR A 297 12.20 -0.09 -5.33
CA THR A 297 12.77 -1.09 -4.40
C THR A 297 13.52 -0.41 -3.24
N MET A 298 13.83 -1.17 -2.19
CA MET A 298 14.74 -0.75 -1.12
C MET A 298 16.18 -0.69 -1.64
N VAL A 299 16.92 0.35 -1.25
CA VAL A 299 18.33 0.48 -1.64
C VAL A 299 19.20 -0.38 -0.73
N GLU A 300 19.88 -1.37 -1.32
CA GLU A 300 20.78 -2.30 -0.62
C GLU A 300 22.27 -2.00 -0.85
N THR A 301 22.60 -1.24 -1.90
CA THR A 301 23.98 -1.00 -2.34
C THR A 301 24.33 0.49 -2.41
N CYS A 302 25.57 0.79 -2.81
CA CYS A 302 26.02 2.14 -3.12
C CYS A 302 25.65 2.62 -4.54
N ASN A 303 25.10 1.75 -5.39
CA ASN A 303 24.68 2.09 -6.76
C ASN A 303 23.20 1.73 -6.98
N PRO A 304 22.26 2.58 -6.52
CA PRO A 304 20.83 2.27 -6.53
C PRO A 304 20.25 2.07 -7.93
N GLU A 305 20.73 2.80 -8.95
CA GLU A 305 20.23 2.65 -10.33
C GLU A 305 20.53 1.27 -10.92
N LYS A 306 21.64 0.64 -10.52
CA LYS A 306 21.97 -0.72 -10.98
C LYS A 306 21.03 -1.77 -10.39
N GLU A 307 20.51 -1.54 -9.19
CA GLU A 307 19.59 -2.47 -8.51
C GLU A 307 18.26 -2.61 -9.25
N VAL A 308 17.78 -1.52 -9.87
CA VAL A 308 16.51 -1.49 -10.62
C VAL A 308 16.67 -1.88 -12.10
N ALA A 309 17.89 -2.13 -12.58
CA ALA A 309 18.16 -2.48 -13.97
C ALA A 309 17.34 -3.67 -14.49
N PRO A 310 17.11 -4.77 -13.73
CA PRO A 310 16.24 -5.86 -14.17
C PRO A 310 14.80 -5.41 -14.43
N GLY A 311 14.28 -4.50 -13.61
CA GLY A 311 12.95 -3.93 -13.82
C GLY A 311 12.90 -3.00 -15.04
N LEU A 312 13.92 -2.17 -15.22
CA LEU A 312 14.02 -1.26 -16.38
C LEU A 312 14.14 -2.02 -17.71
N ALA A 313 14.84 -3.15 -17.73
CA ALA A 313 14.98 -4.00 -18.92
C ALA A 313 13.62 -4.52 -19.43
N LEU A 314 12.63 -4.69 -18.55
CA LEU A 314 11.27 -5.08 -18.93
C LEU A 314 10.50 -3.96 -19.63
N LEU A 315 10.94 -2.71 -19.49
CA LEU A 315 10.26 -1.51 -19.98
C LEU A 315 10.83 -0.99 -21.31
N GLU A 316 11.93 -1.54 -21.80
CA GLU A 316 12.60 -1.03 -22.99
C GLU A 316 11.75 -1.21 -24.29
N PRO A 317 11.73 -0.18 -25.17
CA PRO A 317 12.43 1.11 -25.10
C PRO A 317 11.77 2.19 -24.21
N ILE A 318 12.55 2.84 -23.35
CA ILE A 318 12.08 3.93 -22.48
C ILE A 318 12.28 5.28 -23.18
N MET A 319 11.25 6.14 -23.22
CA MET A 319 11.34 7.48 -23.82
C MET A 319 12.17 8.43 -22.95
N GLU A 320 11.87 8.46 -21.65
CA GLU A 320 12.50 9.36 -20.67
C GLU A 320 12.49 8.68 -19.30
N LYS A 321 13.52 8.93 -18.48
CA LYS A 321 13.63 8.38 -17.13
C LYS A 321 13.87 9.46 -16.09
N PHE A 322 13.16 9.39 -14.97
CA PHE A 322 13.33 10.28 -13.82
C PHE A 322 13.67 9.43 -12.60
N VAL A 323 14.89 9.59 -12.08
CA VAL A 323 15.38 8.83 -10.93
C VAL A 323 15.23 9.67 -9.67
N SER A 324 14.60 9.10 -8.64
CA SER A 324 14.47 9.71 -7.32
C SER A 324 14.87 8.72 -6.23
N ILE A 325 15.68 9.18 -5.29
CA ILE A 325 16.08 8.40 -4.10
C ILE A 325 15.63 9.16 -2.87
N SER A 326 14.82 8.51 -2.04
CA SER A 326 14.23 9.11 -0.84
C SER A 326 14.67 8.35 0.42
N ASN A 327 14.89 9.08 1.51
CA ASN A 327 15.13 8.48 2.82
C ASN A 327 13.78 8.09 3.44
N LEU A 328 13.70 6.88 4.00
CA LEU A 328 12.57 6.49 4.84
C LEU A 328 12.81 6.98 6.25
N MET A 329 11.91 7.83 6.74
CA MET A 329 11.97 8.38 8.08
C MET A 329 10.82 7.82 8.91
N VAL A 330 11.12 7.44 10.15
CA VAL A 330 10.13 6.96 11.12
C VAL A 330 10.24 7.77 12.41
N PRO A 331 9.13 8.00 13.12
CA PRO A 331 9.16 8.70 14.40
C PRO A 331 10.01 7.97 15.44
N THR A 332 10.66 8.73 16.31
CA THR A 332 11.44 8.22 17.44
C THR A 332 10.60 8.04 18.71
N ASP A 333 9.44 8.69 18.80
CA ASP A 333 8.49 8.59 19.90
C ASP A 333 7.05 8.43 19.39
N ASN A 334 6.11 8.10 20.30
CA ASN A 334 4.70 7.88 19.95
C ASN A 334 3.84 9.16 20.03
N GLY A 335 4.42 10.33 20.27
CA GLY A 335 3.73 11.60 20.36
C GLY A 335 2.89 11.82 21.62
N ARG A 336 2.64 10.82 22.47
CA ARG A 336 1.70 10.98 23.62
C ARG A 336 2.19 11.97 24.68
N ARG A 337 3.51 12.12 24.87
CA ARG A 337 4.06 13.11 25.80
C ARG A 337 4.14 14.50 25.20
N SER A 338 4.62 14.61 23.96
CA SER A 338 4.82 15.87 23.24
C SER A 338 3.54 16.43 22.62
N GLN A 339 2.51 15.61 22.47
CA GLN A 339 1.32 15.87 21.66
C GLN A 339 1.64 16.20 20.19
N ILE A 340 2.79 15.70 19.69
CA ILE A 340 3.21 15.80 18.28
C ILE A 340 3.22 14.39 17.70
N PHE A 341 2.34 14.13 16.74
CA PHE A 341 2.15 12.82 16.13
C PHE A 341 2.69 12.85 14.70
N ILE A 342 3.82 12.17 14.51
CA ILE A 342 4.53 12.17 13.24
C ILE A 342 4.20 10.88 12.47
N SER A 343 3.86 11.01 11.19
CA SER A 343 3.67 9.89 10.28
C SER A 343 4.99 9.27 9.81
N ARG A 344 4.93 8.08 9.23
CA ARG A 344 6.08 7.42 8.57
C ARG A 344 6.19 7.91 7.13
N SER A 345 7.40 7.88 6.59
CA SER A 345 7.59 8.04 5.14
C SER A 345 7.04 6.84 4.37
N TYR A 346 6.45 7.11 3.20
CA TYR A 346 5.98 6.08 2.27
C TYR A 346 7.09 5.11 1.85
N ASP A 347 6.82 3.82 2.03
CA ASP A 347 7.76 2.77 1.70
C ASP A 347 7.77 2.45 0.18
N HIS A 348 8.53 1.42 -0.19
CA HIS A 348 8.74 1.03 -1.59
C HIS A 348 7.62 0.15 -2.18
N THR A 349 6.66 -0.28 -1.36
CA THR A 349 5.59 -1.19 -1.76
C THR A 349 4.62 -0.49 -2.73
N PRO A 350 4.00 -1.22 -3.66
CA PRO A 350 3.14 -0.64 -4.68
C PRO A 350 1.68 -0.54 -4.22
N HIS A 351 1.40 -0.62 -2.92
CA HIS A 351 0.03 -0.65 -2.38
C HIS A 351 -0.07 0.03 -1.01
N PHE A 352 -1.26 0.46 -0.62
CA PHE A 352 -1.49 1.27 0.60
C PHE A 352 -1.54 0.52 1.95
N GLN A 353 -1.18 -0.76 2.01
CA GLN A 353 -1.40 -1.54 3.24
C GLN A 353 -0.61 -1.00 4.44
N THR A 354 0.69 -0.72 4.28
CA THR A 354 1.54 -0.22 5.37
C THR A 354 1.18 1.21 5.76
N GLU A 355 0.71 2.01 4.80
CA GLU A 355 0.17 3.35 5.03
C GLU A 355 -1.12 3.31 5.83
N THR A 356 -1.99 2.34 5.54
CA THR A 356 -3.22 2.10 6.28
C THR A 356 -2.91 1.76 7.73
N ASP A 357 -1.92 0.91 7.97
CA ASP A 357 -1.46 0.57 9.32
C ASP A 357 -0.91 1.81 10.07
N ASP A 358 -0.17 2.68 9.40
CA ASP A 358 0.33 3.93 10.00
C ASP A 358 -0.81 4.93 10.30
N ILE A 359 -1.83 5.01 9.45
CA ILE A 359 -3.03 5.84 9.68
C ILE A 359 -3.79 5.35 10.92
N LEU A 360 -4.01 4.04 11.04
CA LEU A 360 -4.71 3.46 12.19
C LEU A 360 -3.90 3.63 13.49
N ASP A 361 -2.58 3.44 13.43
CA ASP A 361 -1.67 3.70 14.55
C ASP A 361 -1.65 5.19 14.95
N LEU A 362 -1.61 6.11 13.98
CA LEU A 362 -1.73 7.55 14.23
C LEU A 362 -3.06 7.88 14.90
N TYR A 363 -4.17 7.35 14.39
CA TYR A 363 -5.49 7.55 14.97
C TYR A 363 -5.50 7.11 16.44
N HIS A 364 -5.07 5.88 16.74
CA HIS A 364 -5.01 5.37 18.10
C HIS A 364 -4.05 6.17 19.02
N ARG A 365 -2.92 6.65 18.49
CA ARG A 365 -2.00 7.51 19.25
C ARG A 365 -2.62 8.86 19.60
N VAL A 366 -3.37 9.47 18.66
CA VAL A 366 -4.00 10.78 18.80
C VAL A 366 -5.23 10.74 19.71
N THR A 367 -6.12 9.77 19.49
CA THR A 367 -7.43 9.68 20.17
C THR A 367 -7.38 8.85 21.44
N GLY A 368 -6.44 7.92 21.54
CA GLY A 368 -6.39 6.93 22.62
C GLY A 368 -7.36 5.75 22.46
N SER A 369 -8.05 5.64 21.32
CA SER A 369 -9.03 4.58 21.05
C SER A 369 -8.79 3.90 19.70
N GLU A 370 -9.12 2.61 19.61
CA GLU A 370 -9.10 1.88 18.35
C GLU A 370 -10.11 2.46 17.35
N PHE A 371 -9.74 2.46 16.06
CA PHE A 371 -10.66 2.88 15.01
C PHE A 371 -11.68 1.77 14.73
N ILE A 372 -12.96 2.07 14.92
CA ILE A 372 -14.03 1.11 14.68
C ILE A 372 -14.62 1.38 13.29
N PHE A 373 -14.45 0.42 12.38
CA PHE A 373 -15.13 0.40 11.09
C PHE A 373 -16.63 0.16 11.29
N ARG A 374 -17.41 1.22 11.44
CA ARG A 374 -18.88 1.13 11.40
C ARG A 374 -19.34 1.08 9.95
N ASP A 375 -20.31 0.22 9.65
CA ASP A 375 -21.02 0.29 8.38
C ASP A 375 -21.81 1.61 8.36
N PRO A 376 -21.70 2.43 7.30
CA PRO A 376 -22.51 3.64 7.18
C PRO A 376 -24.02 3.38 7.35
N ARG A 377 -24.48 2.16 7.05
CA ARG A 377 -25.88 1.74 7.21
C ARG A 377 -26.30 1.51 8.66
N ASP A 378 -25.37 1.28 9.57
CA ASP A 378 -25.64 1.09 11.00
C ASP A 378 -25.75 2.44 11.75
N ALA A 379 -25.33 3.55 11.12
CA ALA A 379 -25.41 4.88 11.73
C ALA A 379 -26.83 5.46 11.73
N ASP A 380 -27.69 5.03 10.80
CA ASP A 380 -29.10 5.44 10.70
C ASP A 380 -30.00 4.72 11.73
N ALA A 381 -29.49 3.75 12.48
CA ALA A 381 -30.24 3.02 13.51
C ALA A 381 -30.14 3.67 14.92
N ASP A 382 -29.16 4.55 15.15
CA ASP A 382 -28.89 5.17 16.45
C ASP A 382 -29.41 6.62 16.56
N SER A 383 -30.19 7.12 15.59
CA SER A 383 -30.72 8.49 15.58
C SER A 383 -32.19 8.65 15.98
N ASP A 384 -32.85 7.58 16.42
CA ASP A 384 -34.28 7.54 16.78
C ASP A 384 -34.53 7.18 18.27
N ASP A 385 -33.69 7.66 19.20
CA ASP A 385 -33.98 7.65 20.66
C ASP A 385 -33.72 8.99 21.34
#